data_AF-A0AAU5MFJ1-F1
#
_entry.id   AF-A0AAU5MFJ1-F1
#
_cell.length_a   1.000
_cell.length_b   1.000
_cell.length_c   1.000
_cell.angle_alpha   90.00
_cell.angle_beta   90.00
_cell.angle_gamma   90.00
#
_symmetry.space_group_name_H-M   'P 1'
#
loop_
_entity.id
_entity.type
_entity.pdbx_description
1 polymer ?
#
loop_
_entity_poly.entity_id
_entity_poly.type
_entity_poly.pdbx_seq_one_letter_code
_entity_poly.pdbx_strand_id
1 'polypeptide(L)'
;MTIDLVSERVRRRVPTAVLMLAATMLPVLCLLVWHPWNANMGDLRVYFAAARGLVDGQDIYTAHHNFPGMGLGFTYPPFAALVFAPLAVGLPFARVAITLASAVSLLVIGWTTAKALRWGPVATLVIAFAALAFEPVWSTFGLGQINLVLLALLMLDLVGPMPRRFRGVLVGVATGIKLTPGIFILFLLVTKRYREAAVAAGTTAATMVLAYLVMPRATTDFWTKYVFDPDRPGPAHYISNQSLRGMIARLTQGSAVTVPLWLLMASIVGVAGLLLARRLHDRGLPFEAVVATAFTGLLVSPISWTGHWVWIVPGLAVMWSHRAALRSWRTAVSVVITGVFLTGIVWWLPFAHDQEFHYNAWQSLVANAYLISALVLMAAGRLAQPLNSEARIL
;
A
#
# COMPACT_ATOMS: atom_id res chain seq x y z
N MET A 1 7.55 55.86 2.89
CA MET A 1 7.65 55.06 4.12
C MET A 1 6.24 54.78 4.64
N THR A 2 5.45 53.98 3.92
CA THR A 2 4.06 53.62 4.29
C THR A 2 3.49 52.54 3.35
N ILE A 3 4.30 51.59 2.86
CA ILE A 3 3.81 50.46 2.03
C ILE A 3 4.32 49.11 2.59
N ASP A 4 4.95 49.08 3.77
CA ASP A 4 5.44 47.83 4.39
C ASP A 4 4.58 47.32 5.56
N LEU A 5 3.53 48.04 5.97
CA LEU A 5 2.76 47.73 7.18
C LEU A 5 1.42 47.01 6.94
N VAL A 6 1.09 46.66 5.69
CA VAL A 6 -0.20 46.02 5.33
C VAL A 6 -0.03 44.62 4.73
N SER A 7 1.19 44.23 4.34
CA SER A 7 1.49 42.86 3.87
C SER A 7 1.68 41.86 5.03
N GLU A 8 1.78 42.35 6.27
CA GLU A 8 1.86 41.57 7.49
C GLU A 8 0.46 41.19 8.03
N ARG A 9 -0.49 40.88 7.13
CA ARG A 9 -1.70 40.12 7.51
C ARG A 9 -1.24 38.75 7.98
N VAL A 10 -0.98 38.70 9.29
CA VAL A 10 -0.78 37.56 10.16
C VAL A 10 -1.23 36.27 9.48
N ARG A 11 -0.29 35.61 8.81
CA ARG A 11 -0.44 34.21 8.41
C ARG A 11 -0.41 33.44 9.74
N ARG A 12 -1.55 33.45 10.47
CA ARG A 12 -1.71 32.81 11.78
C ARG A 12 -1.30 31.35 11.60
N ARG A 13 -0.05 31.05 11.95
CA ARG A 13 0.42 29.67 11.96
C ARG A 13 -0.40 28.98 13.03
N VAL A 14 -1.06 27.89 12.67
CA VAL A 14 -1.72 27.03 13.65
C VAL A 14 -0.67 26.68 14.71
N PRO A 15 -0.93 26.94 16.00
CA PRO A 15 0.06 26.70 17.05
C PRO A 15 0.54 25.25 17.02
N THR A 16 1.84 25.02 17.19
CA THR A 16 2.42 23.66 17.20
C THR A 16 1.74 22.75 18.21
N ALA A 17 1.34 23.29 19.37
CA ALA A 17 0.58 22.56 20.38
C ALA A 17 -0.76 22.00 19.86
N VAL A 18 -1.49 22.77 19.02
CA VAL A 18 -2.74 22.31 18.40
C VAL A 18 -2.48 21.17 17.41
N LEU A 19 -1.40 21.28 16.63
CA LEU A 19 -1.01 20.23 15.68
C LEU A 19 -0.57 18.95 16.40
N MET A 20 0.17 19.07 17.50
CA MET A 20 0.58 17.94 18.34
C MET A 20 -0.62 17.28 18.99
N LEU A 21 -1.55 18.07 19.55
CA LEU A 21 -2.78 17.56 20.13
C LEU A 21 -3.60 16.78 19.08
N ALA A 22 -3.83 17.38 17.91
CA ALA A 22 -4.54 16.71 16.82
C ALA A 22 -3.83 15.41 16.36
N ALA A 23 -2.50 15.40 16.28
CA ALA A 23 -1.74 14.19 15.98
C ALA A 23 -1.95 13.10 17.04
N THR A 24 -1.94 13.46 18.33
CA THR A 24 -2.19 12.50 19.43
C THR A 24 -3.63 12.00 19.49
N MET A 25 -4.60 12.73 18.95
CA MET A 25 -6.00 12.30 18.87
C MET A 25 -6.22 11.22 17.80
N LEU A 26 -5.37 11.12 16.76
CA LEU A 26 -5.57 10.14 15.70
C LEU A 26 -5.49 8.68 16.20
N PRO A 27 -4.46 8.25 16.96
CA PRO A 27 -4.43 6.91 17.55
C PRO A 27 -5.62 6.63 18.47
N VAL A 28 -6.01 7.62 19.29
CA VAL A 28 -7.18 7.49 20.19
C VAL A 28 -8.45 7.27 19.37
N LEU A 29 -8.66 8.06 18.32
CA LEU A 29 -9.79 7.89 17.41
C LEU A 29 -9.78 6.50 16.76
N CYS A 30 -8.63 6.01 16.30
CA CYS A 30 -8.53 4.68 15.70
C CYS A 30 -8.90 3.56 16.70
N LEU A 31 -8.47 3.68 17.96
CA LEU A 31 -8.86 2.75 19.02
C LEU A 31 -10.38 2.77 19.27
N LEU A 32 -11.00 3.96 19.27
CA LEU A 32 -12.44 4.11 19.49
C LEU A 32 -13.27 3.59 18.31
N VAL A 33 -12.85 3.85 17.06
CA VAL A 33 -13.59 3.46 15.86
C VAL A 33 -13.53 1.95 15.61
N TRP A 34 -12.34 1.34 15.71
CA TRP A 34 -12.17 -0.10 15.42
C TRP A 34 -12.32 -1.01 16.64
N HIS A 35 -12.36 -0.45 17.85
CA HIS A 35 -12.64 -1.17 19.09
C HIS A 35 -11.85 -2.50 19.22
N PRO A 36 -10.50 -2.44 19.12
CA PRO A 36 -9.65 -3.61 18.86
C PRO A 36 -9.74 -4.69 19.94
N TRP A 37 -10.20 -4.37 21.14
CA TRP A 37 -10.44 -5.34 22.20
C TRP A 37 -11.51 -6.39 21.84
N ASN A 38 -12.49 -6.05 20.98
CA ASN A 38 -13.54 -6.98 20.53
C ASN A 38 -13.49 -7.32 19.03
N ALA A 39 -12.57 -6.73 18.27
CA ALA A 39 -12.51 -6.88 16.82
C ALA A 39 -12.09 -8.28 16.36
N ASN A 40 -12.75 -8.80 15.32
CA ASN A 40 -12.33 -10.01 14.63
C ASN A 40 -11.43 -9.67 13.44
N MET A 41 -10.15 -9.42 13.73
CA MET A 41 -9.14 -9.06 12.73
C MET A 41 -8.58 -10.32 12.04
N GLY A 42 -9.20 -10.73 10.93
CA GLY A 42 -8.87 -11.97 10.22
C GLY A 42 -7.40 -12.12 9.86
N ASP A 43 -6.80 -11.10 9.26
CA ASP A 43 -5.40 -11.16 8.83
C ASP A 43 -4.42 -11.09 10.00
N LEU A 44 -4.75 -10.32 11.04
CA LEU A 44 -3.96 -10.33 12.27
C LEU A 44 -3.93 -11.71 12.92
N ARG A 45 -5.03 -12.47 12.87
CA ARG A 45 -5.05 -13.84 13.40
C ARG A 45 -4.07 -14.74 12.67
N VAL A 46 -3.88 -14.54 11.36
CA VAL A 46 -2.86 -15.24 10.57
C VAL A 46 -1.45 -14.88 11.05
N TYR A 47 -1.17 -13.59 11.29
CA TYR A 47 0.13 -13.15 11.85
C TYR A 47 0.36 -13.70 13.25
N PHE A 48 -0.67 -13.68 14.09
CA PHE A 48 -0.62 -14.19 15.45
C PHE A 48 -0.37 -15.71 15.47
N ALA A 49 -1.04 -16.48 14.61
CA ALA A 49 -0.83 -17.91 14.50
C ALA A 49 0.60 -18.26 14.05
N ALA A 50 1.14 -17.53 13.07
CA ALA A 50 2.54 -17.71 12.66
C ALA A 50 3.53 -17.34 13.77
N ALA A 51 3.26 -16.25 14.52
CA ALA A 51 4.05 -15.84 15.67
C ALA A 51 4.02 -16.89 16.79
N ARG A 52 2.85 -17.44 17.11
CA ARG A 52 2.72 -18.58 18.04
C ARG A 52 3.43 -19.82 17.52
N GLY A 53 3.27 -20.14 16.23
CA GLY A 53 3.97 -21.26 15.61
C GLY A 53 5.48 -21.15 15.80
N LEU A 54 6.06 -19.98 15.52
CA LEU A 54 7.48 -19.72 15.74
C LEU A 54 7.88 -19.88 17.22
N VAL A 55 7.17 -19.23 18.14
CA VAL A 55 7.50 -19.24 19.59
C VAL A 55 7.35 -20.64 20.20
N ASP A 56 6.36 -21.40 19.75
CA ASP A 56 6.04 -22.73 20.27
C ASP A 56 6.82 -23.85 19.54
N GLY A 57 7.72 -23.51 18.61
CA GLY A 57 8.52 -24.47 17.86
C GLY A 57 7.73 -25.29 16.82
N GLN A 58 6.59 -24.79 16.37
CA GLN A 58 5.74 -25.39 15.34
C GLN A 58 6.00 -24.76 13.96
N ASP A 59 5.47 -25.39 12.90
CA ASP A 59 5.55 -24.83 11.54
C ASP A 59 4.65 -23.58 11.41
N ILE A 60 5.26 -22.45 11.08
CA ILE A 60 4.59 -21.15 10.88
C ILE A 60 3.53 -21.18 9.78
N TYR A 61 3.62 -22.12 8.82
CA TYR A 61 2.70 -22.22 7.69
C TYR A 61 1.45 -23.05 8.01
N THR A 62 1.53 -23.95 9.00
CA THR A 62 0.41 -24.82 9.41
C THR A 62 -0.15 -24.50 10.79
N ALA A 63 0.52 -23.65 11.59
CA ALA A 63 0.10 -23.29 12.95
C ALA A 63 -1.34 -22.73 13.04
N HIS A 64 -1.84 -22.15 11.95
CA HIS A 64 -3.22 -21.65 11.86
C HIS A 64 -4.28 -22.76 12.04
N HIS A 65 -3.97 -24.03 11.75
CA HIS A 65 -4.88 -25.16 11.97
C HIS A 65 -5.25 -25.36 13.45
N ASN A 66 -4.42 -24.86 14.38
CA ASN A 66 -4.66 -24.95 15.81
C ASN A 66 -5.68 -23.91 16.32
N PHE A 67 -6.20 -23.04 15.45
CA PHE A 67 -7.10 -21.96 15.83
C PHE A 67 -8.44 -22.08 15.10
N PRO A 68 -9.55 -22.30 15.83
CA PRO A 68 -10.87 -22.47 15.23
C PRO A 68 -11.30 -21.30 14.33
N GLY A 69 -11.93 -21.60 13.20
CA GLY A 69 -12.46 -20.58 12.30
C GLY A 69 -11.39 -19.79 11.54
N MET A 70 -10.20 -20.36 11.32
CA MET A 70 -9.25 -19.86 10.31
C MET A 70 -9.23 -20.79 9.10
N GLY A 71 -9.54 -20.24 7.92
CA GLY A 71 -9.44 -20.95 6.65
C GLY A 71 -8.19 -20.59 5.83
N LEU A 72 -7.48 -19.51 6.19
CA LEU A 72 -6.27 -19.07 5.52
C LEU A 72 -5.07 -19.16 6.47
N GLY A 73 -3.94 -19.58 5.92
CA GLY A 73 -2.67 -19.70 6.63
C GLY A 73 -1.70 -18.56 6.31
N PHE A 74 -0.52 -18.63 6.92
CA PHE A 74 0.54 -17.66 6.68
C PHE A 74 1.08 -17.79 5.25
N THR A 75 1.20 -16.67 4.54
CA THR A 75 1.64 -16.64 3.12
C THR A 75 2.83 -15.71 2.88
N TYR A 76 3.39 -15.16 3.95
CA TYR A 76 4.47 -14.18 3.89
C TYR A 76 5.83 -14.89 3.93
N PRO A 77 6.91 -14.23 3.44
CA PRO A 77 8.26 -14.70 3.67
C PRO A 77 8.52 -14.98 5.16
N PRO A 78 9.36 -15.97 5.52
CA PRO A 78 9.51 -16.38 6.90
C PRO A 78 10.10 -15.28 7.81
N PHE A 79 10.85 -14.31 7.27
CA PHE A 79 11.29 -13.14 8.05
C PHE A 79 10.12 -12.37 8.69
N ALA A 80 8.95 -12.33 8.04
CA ALA A 80 7.77 -11.70 8.62
C ALA A 80 7.33 -12.38 9.93
N ALA A 81 7.48 -13.70 10.06
CA ALA A 81 7.15 -14.39 11.31
C ALA A 81 8.06 -13.94 12.47
N LEU A 82 9.33 -13.64 12.19
CA LEU A 82 10.24 -13.03 13.18
C LEU A 82 9.77 -11.64 13.60
N VAL A 83 9.35 -10.81 12.64
CA VAL A 83 8.82 -9.46 12.90
C VAL A 83 7.53 -9.52 13.72
N PHE A 84 6.69 -10.53 13.47
CA PHE A 84 5.43 -10.74 14.17
C PHE A 84 5.58 -11.50 15.49
N ALA A 85 6.75 -12.06 15.82
CA ALA A 85 6.99 -12.83 17.04
C ALA A 85 6.50 -12.13 18.33
N PRO A 86 6.67 -10.80 18.52
CA PRO A 86 6.15 -10.12 19.71
C PRO A 86 4.62 -10.18 19.86
N LEU A 87 3.86 -10.42 18.77
CA LEU A 87 2.41 -10.55 18.83
C LEU A 87 1.97 -11.83 19.57
N ALA A 88 2.86 -12.82 19.70
CA ALA A 88 2.61 -14.08 20.41
C ALA A 88 2.29 -13.90 21.91
N VAL A 89 2.55 -12.71 22.48
CA VAL A 89 2.20 -12.33 23.85
C VAL A 89 0.70 -12.51 24.10
N GLY A 90 -0.14 -12.19 23.12
CA GLY A 90 -1.58 -12.37 23.22
C GLY A 90 -2.34 -11.60 22.16
N LEU A 91 -3.45 -12.18 21.70
CA LEU A 91 -4.27 -11.59 20.65
C LEU A 91 -4.83 -10.19 21.01
N PRO A 92 -5.28 -9.91 22.25
CA PRO A 92 -5.69 -8.55 22.64
C PRO A 92 -4.56 -7.53 22.49
N PHE A 93 -3.34 -7.89 22.93
CA PHE A 93 -2.15 -7.05 22.76
C PHE A 93 -1.87 -6.82 21.28
N ALA A 94 -1.89 -7.88 20.47
CA ALA A 94 -1.62 -7.80 19.03
C ALA A 94 -2.60 -6.85 18.31
N ARG A 95 -3.89 -6.88 18.66
CA ARG A 95 -4.93 -6.02 18.08
C ARG A 95 -4.71 -4.55 18.41
N VAL A 96 -4.35 -4.25 19.66
CA VAL A 96 -4.02 -2.87 20.08
C VAL A 96 -2.74 -2.41 19.41
N ALA A 97 -1.69 -3.24 19.40
CA ALA A 97 -0.39 -2.91 18.82
C ALA A 97 -0.50 -2.59 17.32
N ILE A 98 -1.19 -3.41 16.53
CA ILE A 98 -1.32 -3.18 15.08
C ILE A 98 -2.19 -1.95 14.77
N THR A 99 -3.23 -1.68 15.57
CA THR A 99 -4.06 -0.49 15.45
C THR A 99 -3.25 0.78 15.70
N LEU A 100 -2.46 0.80 16.79
CA LEU A 100 -1.60 1.93 17.11
C LEU A 100 -0.50 2.13 16.07
N ALA A 101 0.16 1.04 15.63
CA ALA A 101 1.20 1.10 14.60
C ALA A 101 0.64 1.64 13.26
N SER A 102 -0.58 1.23 12.88
CA SER A 102 -1.26 1.71 11.69
C SER A 102 -1.64 3.19 11.79
N ALA A 103 -2.14 3.64 12.95
CA ALA A 103 -2.46 5.05 13.18
C ALA A 103 -1.22 5.97 13.12
N VAL A 104 -0.11 5.55 13.76
CA VAL A 104 1.17 6.27 13.66
C VAL A 104 1.67 6.28 12.21
N SER A 105 1.52 5.17 11.50
CA SER A 105 1.90 5.07 10.09
C SER A 105 1.14 6.07 9.21
N LEU A 106 -0.14 6.31 9.48
CA LEU A 106 -0.91 7.35 8.76
C LEU A 106 -0.36 8.76 8.98
N LEU A 107 0.11 9.10 10.18
CA LEU A 107 0.78 10.38 10.43
C LEU A 107 2.07 10.50 9.61
N VAL A 108 2.87 9.42 9.56
CA VAL A 108 4.10 9.37 8.77
C VAL A 108 3.81 9.50 7.27
N ILE A 109 2.78 8.82 6.76
CA ILE A 109 2.35 8.88 5.37
C ILE A 109 1.84 10.29 5.04
N GLY A 110 0.98 10.87 5.87
CA GLY A 110 0.49 12.24 5.69
C GLY A 110 1.62 13.26 5.72
N TRP A 111 2.60 13.07 6.60
CA TRP A 111 3.75 13.97 6.73
C TRP A 111 4.68 13.91 5.53
N THR A 112 5.10 12.70 5.14
CA THR A 112 5.96 12.49 3.98
C THR A 112 5.28 12.95 2.68
N THR A 113 3.98 12.70 2.52
CA THR A 113 3.18 13.18 1.37
C THR A 113 3.09 14.70 1.34
N ALA A 114 2.70 15.33 2.45
CA ALA A 114 2.61 16.80 2.53
C ALA A 114 3.97 17.45 2.24
N LYS A 115 5.06 16.89 2.78
CA LYS A 115 6.42 17.37 2.53
C LYS A 115 6.81 17.24 1.06
N ALA A 116 6.52 16.11 0.42
CA ALA A 116 6.80 15.87 -0.99
C ALA A 116 6.08 16.87 -1.91
N LEU A 117 4.84 17.20 -1.56
CA LEU A 117 4.01 18.18 -2.28
C LEU A 117 4.22 19.63 -1.82
N ARG A 118 5.16 19.87 -0.90
CA ARG A 118 5.46 21.19 -0.30
C ARG A 118 4.25 21.86 0.36
N TRP A 119 3.34 21.05 0.90
CA TRP A 119 2.20 21.50 1.68
C TRP A 119 2.59 21.74 3.15
N GLY A 120 1.84 22.62 3.82
CA GLY A 120 2.07 22.94 5.23
C GLY A 120 1.70 21.79 6.18
N PRO A 121 2.08 21.88 7.46
CA PRO A 121 1.87 20.81 8.44
C PRO A 121 0.38 20.50 8.73
N VAL A 122 -0.54 21.42 8.44
CA VAL A 122 -1.98 21.13 8.50
C VAL A 122 -2.37 20.04 7.49
N ALA A 123 -1.75 20.03 6.31
CA ALA A 123 -2.04 19.03 5.28
C ALA A 123 -1.64 17.61 5.72
N THR A 124 -0.60 17.48 6.56
CA THR A 124 -0.23 16.20 7.18
C THR A 124 -1.41 15.60 7.94
N LEU A 125 -2.05 16.39 8.79
CA LEU A 125 -3.20 15.95 9.58
C LEU A 125 -4.41 15.71 8.68
N VAL A 126 -4.70 16.63 7.75
CA VAL A 126 -5.83 16.45 6.82
C VAL A 126 -5.70 15.14 6.04
N ILE A 127 -4.52 14.83 5.49
CA ILE A 127 -4.28 13.57 4.78
C ILE A 127 -4.46 12.38 5.72
N ALA A 128 -3.85 12.41 6.92
CA ALA A 128 -3.90 11.30 7.86
C ALA A 128 -5.33 11.01 8.38
N PHE A 129 -6.11 12.04 8.69
CA PHE A 129 -7.50 11.89 9.14
C PHE A 129 -8.43 11.53 7.99
N ALA A 130 -8.30 12.17 6.82
CA ALA A 130 -9.12 11.84 5.65
C ALA A 130 -8.84 10.40 5.15
N ALA A 131 -7.61 9.90 5.34
CA ALA A 131 -7.24 8.54 4.99
C ALA A 131 -8.20 7.50 5.63
N LEU A 132 -8.67 7.73 6.86
CA LEU A 132 -9.55 6.82 7.60
C LEU A 132 -10.91 6.57 6.90
N ALA A 133 -11.35 7.50 6.04
CA ALA A 133 -12.61 7.39 5.32
C ALA A 133 -12.51 6.53 4.05
N PHE A 134 -11.30 6.22 3.58
CA PHE A 134 -11.12 5.41 2.38
C PHE A 134 -11.14 3.92 2.71
N GLU A 135 -11.86 3.14 1.89
CA GLU A 135 -12.04 1.71 2.08
C GLU A 135 -10.71 0.94 2.25
N PRO A 136 -9.62 1.18 1.50
CA PRO A 136 -8.39 0.41 1.71
C PRO A 136 -7.78 0.58 3.11
N VAL A 137 -7.91 1.78 3.67
CA VAL A 137 -7.45 2.10 5.02
C VAL A 137 -8.41 1.49 6.03
N TRP A 138 -9.71 1.66 5.80
CA TRP A 138 -10.76 1.09 6.65
C TRP A 138 -10.63 -0.43 6.79
N SER A 139 -10.51 -1.13 5.66
CA SER A 139 -10.30 -2.57 5.57
C SER A 139 -8.97 -2.99 6.19
N THR A 140 -7.92 -2.18 6.06
CA THR A 140 -6.62 -2.46 6.72
C THR A 140 -6.75 -2.50 8.24
N PHE A 141 -7.44 -1.54 8.85
CA PHE A 141 -7.71 -1.58 10.29
C PHE A 141 -8.66 -2.72 10.67
N GLY A 142 -9.74 -2.93 9.90
CA GLY A 142 -10.73 -3.98 10.16
C GLY A 142 -10.13 -5.39 10.15
N LEU A 143 -9.16 -5.64 9.26
CA LEU A 143 -8.47 -6.93 9.15
C LEU A 143 -7.22 -7.03 10.04
N GLY A 144 -6.73 -5.92 10.58
CA GLY A 144 -5.45 -5.85 11.30
C GLY A 144 -4.23 -6.09 10.39
N GLN A 145 -4.27 -5.53 9.18
CA GLN A 145 -3.23 -5.66 8.15
C GLN A 145 -2.00 -4.78 8.42
N ILE A 146 -0.82 -5.26 7.99
CA ILE A 146 0.46 -4.52 8.12
C ILE A 146 0.67 -3.46 7.02
N ASN A 147 -0.24 -3.35 6.04
CA ASN A 147 -0.01 -2.57 4.81
C ASN A 147 0.36 -1.10 5.07
N LEU A 148 -0.26 -0.44 6.07
CA LEU A 148 0.05 0.95 6.41
C LEU A 148 1.46 1.10 6.98
N VAL A 149 1.93 0.14 7.77
CA VAL A 149 3.30 0.13 8.29
C VAL A 149 4.29 -0.02 7.13
N LEU A 150 4.05 -0.95 6.21
CA LEU A 150 4.90 -1.12 5.03
C LEU A 150 4.92 0.13 4.15
N LEU A 151 3.76 0.76 3.92
CA LEU A 151 3.66 2.02 3.19
C LEU A 151 4.46 3.14 3.87
N ALA A 152 4.37 3.28 5.19
CA ALA A 152 5.14 4.28 5.93
C ALA A 152 6.65 4.05 5.82
N LEU A 153 7.13 2.80 5.92
CA LEU A 153 8.53 2.44 5.72
C LEU A 153 9.02 2.84 4.32
N LEU A 154 8.23 2.51 3.29
CA LEU A 154 8.56 2.83 1.89
C LEU A 154 8.55 4.35 1.65
N MET A 155 7.59 5.07 2.21
CA MET A 155 7.52 6.52 2.14
C MET A 155 8.72 7.18 2.84
N LEU A 156 9.15 6.69 4.00
CA LEU A 156 10.32 7.22 4.70
C LEU A 156 11.62 7.06 3.90
N ASP A 157 11.79 5.91 3.25
CA ASP A 157 13.00 5.56 2.50
C ASP A 157 13.08 6.24 1.13
N LEU A 158 11.98 6.21 0.38
CA LEU A 158 11.94 6.69 -1.00
C LEU A 158 11.67 8.19 -1.12
N VAL A 159 10.93 8.78 -0.17
CA VAL A 159 10.40 10.15 -0.23
C VAL A 159 10.84 10.98 0.98
N GLY A 160 10.90 10.36 2.15
CA GLY A 160 11.15 10.97 3.44
C GLY A 160 12.61 11.40 3.67
N PRO A 161 12.97 11.73 4.92
CA PRO A 161 14.26 12.32 5.27
C PRO A 161 15.41 11.31 5.34
N MET A 162 15.22 10.06 4.90
CA MET A 162 16.19 8.99 5.12
C MET A 162 17.59 9.41 4.63
N PRO A 163 18.63 9.40 5.51
CA PRO A 163 19.98 9.80 5.13
C PRO A 163 20.45 8.98 3.94
N ARG A 164 21.13 9.62 2.97
CA ARG A 164 21.56 8.99 1.71
C ARG A 164 22.24 7.63 1.92
N ARG A 165 23.05 7.50 2.98
CA ARG A 165 23.77 6.25 3.28
C ARG A 165 22.87 5.07 3.65
N PHE A 166 21.66 5.31 4.16
CA PHE A 166 20.73 4.27 4.60
C PHE A 166 19.55 4.05 3.64
N ARG A 167 19.42 4.86 2.58
CA ARG A 167 18.39 4.65 1.56
C ARG A 167 18.51 3.28 0.92
N GLY A 168 17.38 2.60 0.76
CA GLY A 168 17.24 1.21 0.35
C GLY A 168 16.97 0.26 1.52
N VAL A 169 17.37 0.58 2.75
CA VAL A 169 17.23 -0.34 3.89
C VAL A 169 15.76 -0.64 4.18
N LEU A 170 14.89 0.36 4.28
CA LEU A 170 13.49 0.08 4.63
C LEU A 170 12.72 -0.53 3.45
N VAL A 171 13.14 -0.26 2.20
CA VAL A 171 12.63 -0.97 1.02
C VAL A 171 12.98 -2.47 1.13
N GLY A 172 14.22 -2.79 1.49
CA GLY A 172 14.66 -4.17 1.66
C GLY A 172 13.95 -4.87 2.82
N VAL A 173 13.83 -4.23 3.98
CA VAL A 173 13.06 -4.75 5.13
C VAL A 173 11.60 -4.98 4.74
N ALA A 174 10.95 -4.02 4.09
CA ALA A 174 9.56 -4.17 3.66
C ALA A 174 9.40 -5.32 2.65
N THR A 175 10.36 -5.49 1.74
CA THR A 175 10.40 -6.62 0.77
C THR A 175 10.62 -7.96 1.48
N GLY A 176 11.45 -7.99 2.52
CA GLY A 176 11.66 -9.16 3.37
C GLY A 176 10.42 -9.53 4.18
N ILE A 177 9.59 -8.56 4.57
CA ILE A 177 8.33 -8.82 5.25
C ILE A 177 7.25 -9.31 4.27
N LYS A 178 7.12 -8.66 3.12
CA LYS A 178 6.12 -9.00 2.09
C LYS A 178 6.80 -8.84 0.74
N LEU A 179 6.69 -9.77 -0.21
CA LEU A 179 7.47 -9.68 -1.46
C LEU A 179 7.11 -8.48 -2.34
N THR A 180 5.89 -7.95 -2.22
CA THR A 180 5.33 -6.94 -3.14
C THR A 180 6.12 -5.62 -3.24
N PRO A 181 6.75 -5.06 -2.18
CA PRO A 181 7.61 -3.90 -2.29
C PRO A 181 8.90 -4.13 -3.09
N GLY A 182 9.22 -5.38 -3.46
CA GLY A 182 10.37 -5.70 -4.32
C GLY A 182 10.36 -4.96 -5.67
N ILE A 183 9.19 -4.54 -6.16
CA ILE A 183 9.10 -3.67 -7.35
C ILE A 183 9.84 -2.35 -7.17
N PHE A 184 9.98 -1.83 -5.95
CA PHE A 184 10.75 -0.62 -5.70
C PHE A 184 12.25 -0.81 -5.91
N ILE A 185 12.76 -2.03 -5.78
CA ILE A 185 14.14 -2.35 -6.16
C ILE A 185 14.31 -2.18 -7.68
N LEU A 186 13.34 -2.67 -8.47
CA LEU A 186 13.33 -2.45 -9.92
C LEU A 186 13.20 -0.98 -10.27
N PHE A 187 12.35 -0.23 -9.57
CA PHE A 187 12.24 1.22 -9.71
C PHE A 187 13.59 1.92 -9.48
N LEU A 188 14.30 1.58 -8.41
CA LEU A 188 15.63 2.12 -8.12
C LEU A 188 16.62 1.79 -9.24
N LEU A 189 16.57 0.59 -9.82
CA LEU A 189 17.40 0.22 -10.97
C LEU A 189 17.07 1.03 -12.23
N VAL A 190 15.80 1.14 -12.61
CA VAL A 190 15.41 1.88 -13.85
C VAL A 190 15.62 3.38 -13.72
N THR A 191 15.62 3.92 -12.50
CA THR A 191 15.98 5.32 -12.19
C THR A 191 17.48 5.51 -11.91
N LYS A 192 18.32 4.50 -12.18
CA LYS A 192 19.79 4.53 -12.03
C LYS A 192 20.28 4.81 -10.60
N ARG A 193 19.45 4.57 -9.59
CA ARG A 193 19.79 4.65 -8.16
C ARG A 193 20.45 3.34 -7.70
N TYR A 194 21.49 2.91 -8.40
CA TYR A 194 22.10 1.58 -8.26
C TYR A 194 22.58 1.26 -6.86
N ARG A 195 23.18 2.24 -6.16
CA ARG A 195 23.61 2.07 -4.77
C ARG A 195 22.43 1.69 -3.87
N GLU A 196 21.31 2.38 -4.00
CA GLU A 196 20.15 2.18 -3.14
C GLU A 196 19.43 0.88 -3.51
N ALA A 197 19.40 0.52 -4.80
CA ALA A 197 18.96 -0.80 -5.25
C ALA A 197 19.81 -1.92 -4.65
N ALA A 198 21.14 -1.77 -4.63
CA ALA A 198 22.05 -2.74 -4.03
C ALA A 198 21.85 -2.85 -2.52
N VAL A 199 21.67 -1.73 -1.81
CA VAL A 199 21.34 -1.73 -0.37
C VAL A 199 20.00 -2.40 -0.11
N ALA A 200 18.97 -2.12 -0.91
CA ALA A 200 17.66 -2.75 -0.77
C ALA A 200 17.74 -4.25 -1.02
N ALA A 201 18.36 -4.69 -2.11
CA ALA A 201 18.55 -6.10 -2.44
C ALA A 201 19.37 -6.83 -1.36
N GLY A 202 20.47 -6.23 -0.92
CA GLY A 202 21.31 -6.78 0.15
C GLY A 202 20.57 -6.87 1.49
N THR A 203 19.76 -5.88 1.83
CA THR A 203 18.93 -5.90 3.04
C THR A 203 17.86 -6.99 2.95
N THR A 204 17.16 -7.13 1.80
CA THR A 204 16.23 -8.24 1.58
C THR A 204 16.94 -9.59 1.74
N ALA A 205 18.10 -9.78 1.11
CA ALA A 205 18.88 -11.01 1.26
C ALA A 205 19.27 -11.28 2.73
N ALA A 206 19.68 -10.25 3.47
CA ALA A 206 19.98 -10.37 4.90
C ALA A 206 18.76 -10.82 5.72
N THR A 207 17.57 -10.31 5.41
CA THR A 207 16.32 -10.78 6.06
C THR A 207 16.04 -12.26 5.78
N MET A 208 16.33 -12.72 4.56
CA MET A 208 16.16 -14.13 4.18
C MET A 208 17.17 -15.03 4.90
N VAL A 209 18.43 -14.60 4.99
CA VAL A 209 19.47 -15.31 5.75
C VAL A 209 19.10 -15.39 7.22
N LEU A 210 18.65 -14.29 7.83
CA LEU A 210 18.22 -14.29 9.22
C LEU A 210 17.03 -15.24 9.44
N ALA A 211 16.06 -15.25 8.53
CA ALA A 211 14.95 -16.20 8.57
C ALA A 211 15.43 -17.65 8.44
N TYR A 212 16.38 -17.94 7.56
CA TYR A 212 16.96 -19.27 7.39
C TYR A 212 17.68 -19.75 8.65
N LEU A 213 18.43 -18.87 9.32
CA LEU A 213 19.15 -19.21 10.55
C LEU A 213 18.21 -19.61 11.71
N VAL A 214 17.03 -19.01 11.78
CA VAL A 214 16.04 -19.31 12.83
C VAL A 214 15.10 -20.45 12.41
N MET A 215 14.68 -20.49 11.15
CA MET A 215 13.70 -21.44 10.60
C MET A 215 14.18 -22.01 9.25
N PRO A 216 15.20 -22.90 9.22
CA PRO A 216 15.77 -23.39 7.96
C PRO A 216 14.76 -24.10 7.06
N ARG A 217 13.91 -24.97 7.65
CA ARG A 217 12.90 -25.75 6.92
C ARG A 217 11.82 -24.86 6.32
N ALA A 218 11.15 -24.04 7.14
CA ALA A 218 10.13 -23.11 6.67
C ALA A 218 10.67 -22.15 5.60
N THR A 219 11.91 -21.67 5.76
CA THR A 219 12.56 -20.82 4.75
C THR A 219 12.82 -21.56 3.44
N THR A 220 13.27 -22.81 3.52
CA THR A 220 13.48 -23.65 2.32
C THR A 220 12.15 -23.94 1.61
N ASP A 221 11.12 -24.34 2.35
CA ASP A 221 9.80 -24.63 1.78
C ASP A 221 9.15 -23.39 1.17
N PHE A 222 9.37 -22.21 1.75
CA PHE A 222 8.89 -20.96 1.17
C PHE A 222 9.42 -20.73 -0.24
N TRP A 223 10.74 -20.81 -0.41
CA TRP A 223 11.40 -20.50 -1.69
C TRP A 223 11.31 -21.61 -2.72
N THR A 224 11.05 -22.85 -2.31
CA THR A 224 11.00 -24.01 -3.23
C THR A 224 9.59 -24.46 -3.56
N LYS A 225 8.60 -24.18 -2.70
CA LYS A 225 7.22 -24.66 -2.85
C LYS A 225 6.23 -23.51 -2.77
N TYR A 226 6.17 -22.83 -1.62
CA TYR A 226 5.05 -21.95 -1.33
C TYR A 226 4.97 -20.68 -2.16
N VAL A 227 6.11 -20.14 -2.61
CA VAL A 227 6.12 -18.97 -3.49
C VAL A 227 5.52 -19.26 -4.87
N PHE A 228 5.49 -20.54 -5.28
CA PHE A 228 4.95 -21.01 -6.55
C PHE A 228 3.53 -21.53 -6.45
N ASP A 229 2.92 -21.50 -5.26
CA ASP A 229 1.52 -21.86 -5.04
C ASP A 229 0.68 -20.57 -4.94
N PRO A 230 0.03 -20.16 -6.05
CA PRO A 230 -0.61 -18.85 -6.15
C PRO A 230 -1.98 -18.79 -5.47
N ASP A 231 -2.46 -19.90 -4.91
CA ASP A 231 -3.81 -20.01 -4.33
C ASP A 231 -3.79 -19.97 -2.80
N ARG A 232 -2.62 -20.13 -2.16
CA ARG A 232 -2.46 -19.99 -0.69
C ARG A 232 -3.01 -18.70 -0.11
N PRO A 233 -2.85 -17.52 -0.75
CA PRO A 233 -3.39 -16.28 -0.20
C PRO A 233 -4.91 -16.20 -0.24
N GLY A 234 -5.57 -17.06 -1.02
CA GLY A 234 -7.00 -17.05 -1.27
C GLY A 234 -7.35 -17.07 -2.76
N PRO A 235 -8.64 -17.28 -3.09
CA PRO A 235 -9.10 -17.38 -4.47
C PRO A 235 -8.85 -16.10 -5.26
N ALA A 236 -8.24 -16.23 -6.44
CA ALA A 236 -7.85 -15.08 -7.24
C ALA A 236 -9.03 -14.24 -7.72
N HIS A 237 -10.18 -14.85 -8.00
CA HIS A 237 -11.38 -14.16 -8.51
C HIS A 237 -12.14 -13.37 -7.45
N TYR A 238 -11.87 -13.62 -6.16
CA TYR A 238 -12.57 -12.96 -5.06
C TYR A 238 -12.59 -11.45 -5.22
N ILE A 239 -13.73 -10.82 -4.95
CA ILE A 239 -13.99 -9.41 -5.27
C ILE A 239 -12.92 -8.46 -4.74
N SER A 240 -12.34 -8.74 -3.58
CA SER A 240 -11.32 -7.90 -2.99
C SER A 240 -10.02 -7.89 -3.81
N ASN A 241 -9.75 -8.92 -4.62
CA ASN A 241 -8.58 -8.94 -5.48
C ASN A 241 -8.77 -8.01 -6.70
N GLN A 242 -8.15 -6.84 -6.59
CA GLN A 242 -8.18 -5.78 -7.60
C GLN A 242 -6.91 -5.79 -8.49
N SER A 243 -6.19 -6.91 -8.56
CA SER A 243 -5.07 -7.08 -9.50
C SER A 243 -5.53 -7.46 -10.91
N LEU A 244 -4.62 -7.40 -11.89
CA LEU A 244 -4.85 -7.92 -13.24
C LEU A 244 -5.21 -9.41 -13.21
N ARG A 245 -4.56 -10.21 -12.34
CA ARG A 245 -4.89 -11.63 -12.18
C ARG A 245 -6.33 -11.79 -11.72
N GLY A 246 -6.78 -10.99 -10.75
CA GLY A 246 -8.16 -11.08 -10.23
C GLY A 246 -9.21 -10.75 -11.28
N MET A 247 -8.98 -9.69 -12.07
CA MET A 247 -9.84 -9.36 -13.21
C MET A 247 -9.91 -10.50 -14.22
N ILE A 248 -8.75 -11.03 -14.63
CA ILE A 248 -8.67 -12.10 -15.63
C ILE A 248 -9.31 -13.38 -15.09
N ALA A 249 -9.10 -13.73 -13.81
CA ALA A 249 -9.70 -14.90 -13.18
C ALA A 249 -11.23 -14.82 -13.19
N ARG A 250 -11.82 -13.64 -12.91
CA ARG A 250 -13.27 -13.43 -13.02
C ARG A 250 -13.78 -13.62 -14.45
N LEU A 251 -13.07 -13.10 -15.45
CA LEU A 251 -13.46 -13.17 -16.86
C LEU A 251 -13.30 -14.57 -17.47
N THR A 252 -12.29 -15.32 -17.03
CA THR A 252 -11.92 -16.63 -17.58
C THR A 252 -12.38 -17.78 -16.69
N GLN A 253 -13.14 -17.47 -15.63
CA GLN A 253 -13.67 -18.42 -14.64
C GLN A 253 -12.60 -19.31 -14.01
N GLY A 254 -11.41 -18.75 -13.76
CA GLY A 254 -10.28 -19.48 -13.19
C GLY A 254 -9.71 -20.58 -14.10
N SER A 255 -10.07 -20.62 -15.38
CA SER A 255 -9.57 -21.64 -16.33
C SER A 255 -8.04 -21.58 -16.52
N ALA A 256 -7.49 -22.62 -17.16
CA ALA A 256 -6.04 -22.76 -17.39
C ALA A 256 -5.39 -21.58 -18.13
N VAL A 257 -6.17 -20.78 -18.89
CA VAL A 257 -5.66 -19.59 -19.60
C VAL A 257 -5.40 -18.39 -18.67
N THR A 258 -5.94 -18.40 -17.45
CA THR A 258 -5.85 -17.29 -16.47
C THR A 258 -4.40 -16.88 -16.23
N VAL A 259 -3.54 -17.84 -15.90
CA VAL A 259 -2.15 -17.58 -15.51
C VAL A 259 -1.30 -17.11 -16.70
N PRO A 260 -1.29 -17.80 -17.86
CA PRO A 260 -0.56 -17.31 -19.03
C PRO A 260 -0.99 -15.91 -19.48
N LEU A 261 -2.30 -15.64 -19.52
CA LEU A 261 -2.82 -14.33 -19.90
C LEU A 261 -2.44 -13.25 -18.89
N TRP A 262 -2.52 -13.56 -17.59
CA TRP A 262 -2.05 -12.66 -16.54
C TRP A 262 -0.56 -12.36 -16.67
N LEU A 263 0.31 -13.37 -16.86
CA LEU A 263 1.75 -13.16 -17.00
C LEU A 263 2.07 -12.25 -18.20
N LEU A 264 1.39 -12.45 -19.34
CA LEU A 264 1.53 -11.59 -20.51
C LEU A 264 1.12 -10.15 -20.21
N MET A 265 -0.08 -9.94 -19.65
CA MET A 265 -0.60 -8.61 -19.34
C MET A 265 0.22 -7.92 -18.24
N ALA A 266 0.60 -8.65 -17.19
CA ALA A 266 1.43 -8.17 -16.11
C ALA A 266 2.83 -7.76 -16.59
N SER A 267 3.41 -8.48 -17.56
CA SER A 267 4.69 -8.10 -18.17
C SER A 267 4.57 -6.80 -18.95
N ILE A 268 3.52 -6.65 -19.77
CA ILE A 268 3.27 -5.43 -20.54
C ILE A 268 3.05 -4.23 -19.62
N VAL A 269 2.13 -4.37 -18.64
CA VAL A 269 1.80 -3.30 -17.69
C VAL A 269 2.99 -2.99 -16.77
N GLY A 270 3.73 -4.00 -16.34
CA GLY A 270 4.93 -3.87 -15.51
C GLY A 270 6.02 -3.06 -16.20
N VAL A 271 6.35 -3.42 -17.45
CA VAL A 271 7.31 -2.67 -18.27
C VAL A 271 6.81 -1.25 -18.54
N ALA A 272 5.56 -1.09 -18.97
CA ALA A 272 4.99 0.23 -19.25
C ALA A 272 4.95 1.13 -18.00
N GLY A 273 4.66 0.57 -16.83
CA GLY A 273 4.63 1.25 -15.55
C GLY A 273 6.01 1.67 -15.06
N LEU A 274 7.02 0.80 -15.17
CA LEU A 274 8.41 1.15 -14.83
C LEU A 274 9.01 2.18 -15.80
N LEU A 275 8.68 2.11 -17.09
CA LEU A 275 9.05 3.14 -18.06
C LEU A 275 8.38 4.48 -17.76
N LEU A 276 7.10 4.47 -17.34
CA LEU A 276 6.42 5.67 -16.87
C LEU A 276 7.10 6.24 -15.62
N ALA A 277 7.41 5.41 -14.63
CA ALA A 277 8.10 5.83 -13.41
C ALA A 277 9.47 6.45 -13.74
N ARG A 278 10.25 5.83 -14.64
CA ARG A 278 11.51 6.41 -15.12
C ARG A 278 11.30 7.77 -15.77
N ARG A 279 10.33 7.91 -16.68
CA ARG A 279 10.02 9.18 -17.34
C ARG A 279 9.61 10.27 -16.33
N LEU A 280 8.79 9.94 -15.34
CA LEU A 280 8.40 10.88 -14.28
C LEU A 280 9.61 11.31 -13.44
N HIS A 281 10.47 10.35 -13.08
CA HIS A 281 11.70 10.63 -12.36
C HIS A 281 12.64 11.56 -13.14
N ASP A 282 12.88 11.28 -14.42
CA ASP A 282 13.74 12.07 -15.30
C ASP A 282 13.19 13.49 -15.52
N ARG A 283 11.87 13.69 -15.37
CA ARG A 283 11.18 14.99 -15.41
C ARG A 283 11.23 15.77 -14.09
N GLY A 284 11.90 15.25 -13.07
CA GLY A 284 11.96 15.89 -11.75
C GLY A 284 10.69 15.70 -10.91
N LEU A 285 9.90 14.66 -11.18
CA LEU A 285 8.70 14.27 -10.44
C LEU A 285 8.91 12.94 -9.70
N PRO A 286 9.84 12.88 -8.72
CA PRO A 286 10.23 11.63 -8.08
C PRO A 286 9.11 11.04 -7.20
N PHE A 287 8.23 11.86 -6.63
CA PHE A 287 7.14 11.35 -5.80
C PHE A 287 6.06 10.66 -6.64
N GLU A 288 5.70 11.27 -7.76
CA GLU A 288 4.80 10.71 -8.76
C GLU A 288 5.37 9.41 -9.34
N ALA A 289 6.68 9.34 -9.55
CA ALA A 289 7.35 8.12 -10.00
C ALA A 289 7.23 6.96 -8.98
N VAL A 290 7.34 7.26 -7.68
CA VAL A 290 7.13 6.28 -6.58
C VAL A 290 5.67 5.82 -6.56
N VAL A 291 4.71 6.75 -6.63
CA VAL A 291 3.27 6.42 -6.67
C VAL A 291 2.92 5.57 -7.90
N ALA A 292 3.43 5.93 -9.08
CA ALA A 292 3.22 5.15 -10.30
C ALA A 292 3.81 3.73 -10.20
N THR A 293 5.00 3.60 -9.58
CA THR A 293 5.61 2.30 -9.28
C THR A 293 4.72 1.47 -8.35
N ALA A 294 4.16 2.09 -7.31
CA ALA A 294 3.29 1.41 -6.37
C ALA A 294 2.03 0.84 -7.04
N PHE A 295 1.34 1.66 -7.84
CA PHE A 295 0.17 1.21 -8.60
C PHE A 295 0.54 0.13 -9.62
N THR A 296 1.70 0.25 -10.27
CA THR A 296 2.22 -0.81 -11.15
C THR A 296 2.34 -2.12 -10.37
N GLY A 297 2.93 -2.09 -9.17
CA GLY A 297 3.07 -3.25 -8.30
C GLY A 297 1.73 -3.88 -7.91
N LEU A 298 0.74 -3.05 -7.56
CA LEU A 298 -0.62 -3.51 -7.23
C LEU A 298 -1.31 -4.16 -8.44
N LEU A 299 -1.12 -3.63 -9.64
CA LEU A 299 -1.72 -4.18 -10.85
C LEU A 299 -1.12 -5.53 -11.24
N VAL A 300 0.21 -5.66 -11.17
CA VAL A 300 0.92 -6.85 -11.68
C VAL A 300 1.04 -7.97 -10.65
N SER A 301 0.88 -7.67 -9.35
CA SER A 301 0.85 -8.68 -8.28
C SER A 301 -0.21 -9.75 -8.56
N PRO A 302 0.03 -11.03 -8.21
CA PRO A 302 -1.00 -12.07 -8.33
C PRO A 302 -2.24 -11.78 -7.48
N ILE A 303 -2.05 -11.09 -6.35
CA ILE A 303 -3.10 -10.76 -5.40
C ILE A 303 -2.89 -9.33 -4.90
N SER A 304 -3.92 -8.50 -5.09
CA SER A 304 -4.00 -7.14 -4.57
C SER A 304 -5.36 -6.91 -3.93
N TRP A 305 -5.53 -7.44 -2.72
CA TRP A 305 -6.70 -7.19 -1.87
C TRP A 305 -6.96 -5.69 -1.73
N THR A 306 -8.20 -5.28 -1.51
CA THR A 306 -8.58 -3.87 -1.40
C THR A 306 -7.74 -3.13 -0.36
N GLY A 307 -7.43 -3.76 0.77
CA GLY A 307 -6.51 -3.21 1.79
C GLY A 307 -5.06 -3.00 1.33
N HIS A 308 -4.60 -3.60 0.24
CA HIS A 308 -3.28 -3.31 -0.35
C HIS A 308 -3.25 -1.94 -1.05
N TRP A 309 -4.42 -1.40 -1.41
CA TRP A 309 -4.56 -0.14 -2.16
C TRP A 309 -4.42 1.12 -1.31
N VAL A 310 -3.88 1.03 -0.09
CA VAL A 310 -3.57 2.18 0.77
C VAL A 310 -2.67 3.24 0.10
N TRP A 311 -1.95 2.88 -0.96
CA TRP A 311 -1.25 3.79 -1.86
C TRP A 311 -2.16 4.83 -2.54
N ILE A 312 -3.47 4.62 -2.54
CA ILE A 312 -4.43 5.63 -3.00
C ILE A 312 -4.35 6.93 -2.19
N VAL A 313 -3.94 6.87 -0.91
CA VAL A 313 -3.80 8.06 -0.06
C VAL A 313 -2.76 9.04 -0.64
N PRO A 314 -1.48 8.66 -0.83
CA PRO A 314 -0.53 9.52 -1.53
C PRO A 314 -0.90 9.73 -3.01
N GLY A 315 -1.53 8.76 -3.67
CA GLY A 315 -1.95 8.89 -5.07
C GLY A 315 -2.98 10.00 -5.31
N LEU A 316 -4.02 10.07 -4.49
CA LEU A 316 -5.01 11.14 -4.53
C LEU A 316 -4.39 12.49 -4.17
N ALA A 317 -3.48 12.54 -3.19
CA ALA A 317 -2.78 13.78 -2.88
C ALA A 317 -2.00 14.32 -4.10
N VAL A 318 -1.30 13.45 -4.83
CA VAL A 318 -0.66 13.79 -6.11
C VAL A 318 -1.69 14.30 -7.11
N MET A 319 -2.79 13.58 -7.36
CA MET A 319 -3.82 14.04 -8.31
C MET A 319 -4.37 15.42 -7.97
N TRP A 320 -4.78 15.61 -6.71
CA TRP A 320 -5.38 16.84 -6.23
C TRP A 320 -4.37 18.00 -6.23
N SER A 321 -3.07 17.71 -6.16
CA SER A 321 -2.00 18.71 -6.36
C SER A 321 -1.87 19.20 -7.80
N HIS A 322 -2.20 18.34 -8.77
CA HIS A 322 -2.15 18.63 -10.22
C HIS A 322 -3.52 18.98 -10.81
N ARG A 323 -4.53 19.22 -9.97
CA ARG A 323 -5.86 19.64 -10.44
C ARG A 323 -5.76 20.96 -11.19
N ALA A 324 -6.49 21.05 -12.30
CA ALA A 324 -6.64 22.32 -13.02
C ALA A 324 -7.88 23.07 -12.49
N ALA A 325 -8.59 23.80 -13.34
CA ALA A 325 -9.86 24.43 -12.97
C ALA A 325 -10.88 23.42 -12.44
N LEU A 326 -11.83 23.87 -11.61
CA LEU A 326 -12.89 23.03 -11.03
C LEU A 326 -13.71 22.29 -12.10
N ARG A 327 -13.90 22.91 -13.26
CA ARG A 327 -14.61 22.34 -14.42
C ARG A 327 -13.73 21.54 -15.38
N SER A 328 -12.46 21.27 -15.03
CA SER A 328 -11.58 20.47 -15.88
C SER A 328 -11.88 18.97 -15.76
N TRP A 329 -11.65 18.23 -16.84
CA TRP A 329 -11.76 16.77 -16.84
C TRP A 329 -10.85 16.11 -15.79
N ARG A 330 -9.69 16.71 -15.48
CA ARG A 330 -8.75 16.22 -14.44
C ARG A 330 -9.37 16.29 -13.04
N THR A 331 -10.09 17.37 -12.75
CA THR A 331 -10.83 17.51 -11.49
C THR A 331 -11.95 16.49 -11.42
N ALA A 332 -12.72 16.31 -12.50
CA ALA A 332 -13.77 15.30 -12.57
C ALA A 332 -13.22 13.88 -12.32
N VAL A 333 -12.10 13.51 -12.96
CA VAL A 333 -11.42 12.22 -12.74
C VAL A 333 -10.96 12.09 -11.28
N SER A 334 -10.41 13.14 -10.68
CA SER A 334 -10.00 13.14 -9.27
C SER A 334 -11.17 12.92 -8.33
N VAL A 335 -12.31 13.56 -8.58
CA VAL A 335 -13.55 13.39 -7.80
C VAL A 335 -14.08 11.96 -7.94
N VAL A 336 -14.16 11.44 -9.16
CA VAL A 336 -14.65 10.07 -9.42
C VAL A 336 -13.79 9.03 -8.71
N ILE A 337 -12.46 9.10 -8.85
CA ILE A 337 -11.55 8.16 -8.19
C ILE A 337 -11.63 8.31 -6.67
N THR A 338 -11.70 9.54 -6.15
CA THR A 338 -11.92 9.77 -4.72
C THR A 338 -13.21 9.08 -4.26
N GLY A 339 -14.31 9.22 -5.00
CA GLY A 339 -15.59 8.57 -4.71
C GLY A 339 -15.49 7.05 -4.71
N VAL A 340 -14.86 6.44 -5.72
CA VAL A 340 -14.67 4.98 -5.84
C VAL A 340 -14.01 4.38 -4.59
N PHE A 341 -12.95 5.02 -4.09
CA PHE A 341 -12.23 4.54 -2.92
C PHE A 341 -12.87 4.94 -1.59
N LEU A 342 -13.65 6.03 -1.54
CA LEU A 342 -14.43 6.40 -0.35
C LEU A 342 -15.59 5.43 -0.13
N THR A 343 -16.32 5.06 -1.19
CA THR A 343 -17.52 4.23 -1.06
C THR A 343 -17.23 2.74 -0.95
N GLY A 344 -16.02 2.30 -1.34
CA GLY A 344 -15.71 0.88 -1.43
C GLY A 344 -16.60 0.17 -2.44
N ILE A 345 -16.94 0.82 -3.57
CA ILE A 345 -18.00 0.41 -4.50
C ILE A 345 -17.90 -1.06 -4.98
N VAL A 346 -16.70 -1.64 -4.97
CA VAL A 346 -16.48 -3.07 -5.29
C VAL A 346 -17.28 -4.00 -4.39
N TRP A 347 -17.47 -3.64 -3.12
CA TRP A 347 -18.21 -4.41 -2.12
C TRP A 347 -19.73 -4.32 -2.27
N TRP A 348 -20.24 -3.51 -3.19
CA TRP A 348 -21.68 -3.39 -3.46
C TRP A 348 -22.20 -4.50 -4.37
N LEU A 349 -21.29 -5.27 -4.99
CA LEU A 349 -21.64 -6.40 -5.82
C LEU A 349 -21.79 -7.68 -4.99
N PRO A 350 -22.56 -8.68 -5.47
CA PRO A 350 -22.56 -10.02 -4.87
C PRO A 350 -21.15 -10.62 -4.89
N PHE A 351 -20.67 -11.17 -3.79
CA PHE A 351 -19.33 -11.77 -3.68
C PHE A 351 -19.35 -13.05 -2.85
N ALA A 352 -18.26 -13.82 -2.90
CA ALA A 352 -18.15 -15.17 -2.35
C ALA A 352 -19.06 -16.21 -3.04
N HIS A 353 -18.85 -17.49 -2.75
CA HIS A 353 -19.55 -18.61 -3.39
C HIS A 353 -19.51 -18.54 -4.93
N ASP A 354 -18.38 -18.07 -5.46
CA ASP A 354 -18.08 -17.96 -6.89
C ASP A 354 -19.06 -17.08 -7.70
N GLN A 355 -19.82 -16.21 -7.01
CA GLN A 355 -20.73 -15.25 -7.65
C GLN A 355 -19.99 -14.32 -8.62
N GLU A 356 -18.70 -14.08 -8.40
CA GLU A 356 -17.85 -13.23 -9.23
C GLU A 356 -17.67 -13.75 -10.67
N PHE A 357 -17.92 -15.03 -10.93
CA PHE A 357 -17.90 -15.61 -12.28
C PHE A 357 -19.14 -15.30 -13.11
N HIS A 358 -20.22 -14.85 -12.47
CA HIS A 358 -21.52 -14.61 -13.10
C HIS A 358 -21.79 -13.12 -13.34
N TYR A 359 -20.78 -12.27 -13.21
CA TYR A 359 -20.92 -10.84 -13.43
C TYR A 359 -21.22 -10.50 -14.89
N ASN A 360 -22.23 -9.66 -15.09
CA ASN A 360 -22.47 -9.00 -16.37
C ASN A 360 -21.44 -7.88 -16.63
N ALA A 361 -21.55 -7.17 -17.76
CA ALA A 361 -20.60 -6.14 -18.16
C ALA A 361 -20.47 -4.98 -17.14
N TRP A 362 -21.59 -4.49 -16.58
CA TRP A 362 -21.55 -3.38 -15.61
C TRP A 362 -21.02 -3.83 -14.25
N GLN A 363 -21.40 -5.03 -13.81
CA GLN A 363 -20.83 -5.63 -12.59
C GLN A 363 -19.33 -5.85 -12.77
N SER A 364 -18.87 -6.32 -13.93
CA SER A 364 -17.45 -6.47 -14.24
C SER A 364 -16.72 -5.12 -14.20
N LEU A 365 -17.33 -4.03 -14.66
CA LEU A 365 -16.74 -2.70 -14.55
C LEU A 365 -16.56 -2.28 -13.09
N VAL A 366 -17.61 -2.42 -12.28
CA VAL A 366 -17.58 -2.06 -10.85
C VAL A 366 -16.63 -2.95 -10.07
N ALA A 367 -16.60 -4.25 -10.35
CA ALA A 367 -15.73 -5.24 -9.72
C ALA A 367 -14.24 -4.98 -9.96
N ASN A 368 -13.89 -4.15 -10.93
CA ASN A 368 -12.51 -3.79 -11.27
C ASN A 368 -12.24 -2.29 -11.10
N ALA A 369 -13.07 -1.58 -10.34
CA ALA A 369 -13.00 -0.13 -10.24
C ALA A 369 -11.65 0.40 -9.71
N TYR A 370 -10.96 -0.32 -8.82
CA TYR A 370 -9.66 0.13 -8.29
C TYR A 370 -8.56 -0.05 -9.32
N LEU A 371 -8.57 -1.20 -10.01
CA LEU A 371 -7.69 -1.48 -11.14
C LEU A 371 -7.83 -0.41 -12.23
N ILE A 372 -9.07 -0.14 -12.65
CA ILE A 372 -9.37 0.86 -13.68
C ILE A 372 -8.92 2.24 -13.22
N SER A 373 -9.19 2.61 -11.97
CA SER A 373 -8.71 3.86 -11.40
C SER A 373 -7.19 3.98 -11.51
N ALA A 374 -6.44 2.93 -11.16
CA ALA A 374 -4.97 2.91 -11.30
C ALA A 374 -4.51 3.14 -12.74
N LEU A 375 -5.14 2.48 -13.71
CA LEU A 375 -4.82 2.66 -15.13
C LEU A 375 -5.10 4.09 -15.60
N VAL A 376 -6.25 4.66 -15.21
CA VAL A 376 -6.61 6.05 -15.51
C VAL A 376 -5.63 7.03 -14.87
N LEU A 377 -5.21 6.79 -13.63
CA LEU A 377 -4.19 7.60 -12.94
C LEU A 377 -2.87 7.62 -13.69
N MET A 378 -2.37 6.45 -14.06
CA MET A 378 -1.11 6.33 -14.78
C MET A 378 -1.19 6.93 -16.19
N ALA A 379 -2.33 6.80 -16.86
CA ALA A 379 -2.57 7.44 -18.17
C ALA A 379 -2.66 8.97 -18.05
N ALA A 380 -3.39 9.49 -17.07
CA ALA A 380 -3.47 10.93 -16.80
C ALA A 380 -2.11 11.53 -16.40
N GLY A 381 -1.29 10.78 -15.66
CA GLY A 381 0.07 11.16 -15.30
C GLY A 381 1.01 11.32 -16.51
N ARG A 382 0.76 10.61 -17.63
CA ARG A 382 1.47 10.85 -18.90
C ARG A 382 1.16 12.23 -19.48
N LEU A 383 -0.06 12.74 -19.23
CA LEU A 383 -0.57 13.99 -19.78
C LEU A 383 -0.30 15.20 -18.87
N ALA A 384 0.13 14.98 -17.63
CA ALA A 384 0.49 16.06 -16.71
C ALA A 384 1.75 16.77 -17.23
N GLN A 385 1.57 17.87 -17.98
CA GLN A 385 2.58 18.90 -18.11
C GLN A 385 2.68 19.67 -16.78
N PRO A 386 3.89 20.10 -16.37
CA PRO A 386 4.00 20.96 -15.20
C PRO A 386 3.25 22.25 -15.52
N LEU A 387 2.26 22.63 -14.69
CA LEU A 387 1.53 23.89 -14.84
C LEU A 387 2.42 25.14 -14.62
N ASN A 388 3.72 24.97 -14.37
CA ASN A 388 4.65 26.04 -13.99
C ASN A 388 5.77 26.29 -15.00
N SER A 389 5.59 25.99 -16.29
CA SER A 389 6.51 26.50 -17.33
C SER A 389 6.38 28.00 -17.58
N GLU A 390 5.28 28.63 -17.15
CA GLU A 390 5.05 30.07 -17.37
C GLU A 390 5.45 30.99 -16.19
N ALA A 391 5.85 30.43 -15.04
CA ALA A 391 6.24 31.23 -13.86
C ALA A 391 7.77 31.28 -13.62
N ARG A 392 8.58 30.90 -14.61
CA ARG A 392 10.05 31.01 -14.55
C ARG A 392 10.65 32.10 -15.44
N ILE A 393 9.80 32.90 -16.07
CA ILE A 393 10.19 34.13 -16.76
C ILE A 393 9.27 35.22 -16.19
N LEU A 394 9.71 35.85 -15.10
CA LEU A 394 9.46 37.24 -14.71
C LEU A 394 10.19 37.51 -13.39
#